data_AF-A0A8S1JRI1-F1
#
_entry.id   AF-A0A8S1JRI1-F1
#
_cell.length_a   1.000
_cell.length_b   1.000
_cell.length_c   1.000
_cell.angle_alpha   90.00
_cell.angle_beta   90.00
_cell.angle_gamma   90.00
#
_symmetry.space_group_name_H-M   'P 1'
#
loop_
_entity.id
_entity.type
_entity.pdbx_description
1 polymer ?
#
loop_
_entity_poly.entity_id
_entity_poly.type
_entity_poly.pdbx_seq_one_letter_code
_entity_poly.pdbx_strand_id
1 'polypeptide(L)'
;MKQENKKSKQQQQYQDLFLNKQIIQQCQKTLEITQLEQQELTKVFSLVSEKINQVSQKTYTFKKEERLLRIDNDDWEYLIKQKTKILQRLSSLIDLINVKDHSFDMNITKNPIYNKLQFLNPKKKQFGVDLLQILQNDETLIIKLKMLILEIEDEIKELKQSGSFWNCIRCNTILKEGFNEETCIFHSGKLKYFSCKTCGGDEYFTCCNQCRDCNQGCKKGLHKK
;
A
#
# COMPACT_ATOMS: atom_id res chain seq x y z
N MET A 1 60.26 -49.34 36.76
CA MET A 1 59.02 -49.94 36.21
C MET A 1 57.73 -49.60 36.97
N LYS A 2 57.50 -49.96 38.27
CA LYS A 2 56.21 -49.60 38.94
C LYS A 2 55.98 -48.09 39.18
N GLN A 3 57.04 -47.30 39.31
CA GLN A 3 56.93 -45.85 39.53
C GLN A 3 56.70 -45.04 38.23
N GLU A 4 57.19 -45.50 37.09
CA GLU A 4 56.98 -44.83 35.78
C GLU A 4 55.53 -44.94 35.30
N ASN A 5 54.88 -46.09 35.53
CA ASN A 5 53.46 -46.27 35.24
C ASN A 5 52.54 -45.39 36.10
N LYS A 6 52.96 -44.98 37.30
CA LYS A 6 52.18 -44.04 38.13
C LYS A 6 52.28 -42.60 37.61
N LYS A 7 53.45 -42.16 37.13
CA LYS A 7 53.64 -40.82 36.54
C LYS A 7 52.88 -40.66 35.23
N SER A 8 52.89 -41.67 34.35
CA SER A 8 52.13 -41.67 33.10
C SER A 8 50.61 -41.56 33.35
N LYS A 9 50.06 -42.33 34.31
CA LYS A 9 48.64 -42.22 34.67
C LYS A 9 48.25 -40.86 35.25
N GLN A 10 49.11 -40.24 36.06
CA GLN A 10 48.85 -38.89 36.57
C GLN A 10 48.86 -37.85 35.44
N GLN A 11 49.83 -37.90 34.52
CA GLN A 11 49.87 -36.98 33.39
C GLN A 11 48.63 -37.11 32.49
N GLN A 12 48.20 -38.33 32.21
CA GLN A 12 47.00 -38.59 31.41
C GLN A 12 45.75 -38.05 32.10
N GLN A 13 45.61 -38.26 33.42
CA GLN A 13 44.49 -37.73 34.20
C GLN A 13 44.45 -36.19 34.22
N TYR A 14 45.60 -35.51 34.25
CA TYR A 14 45.67 -34.05 34.13
C TYR A 14 45.27 -33.55 32.74
N GLN A 15 45.68 -34.26 31.69
CA GLN A 15 45.36 -33.92 30.31
C GLN A 15 43.86 -34.08 30.04
N ASP A 16 43.25 -35.16 30.56
CA ASP A 16 41.79 -35.38 30.49
C ASP A 16 41.03 -34.30 31.28
N LEU A 17 41.51 -33.92 32.46
CA LEU A 17 40.89 -32.85 33.26
C LEU A 17 40.95 -31.49 32.54
N PHE A 18 42.06 -31.19 31.87
CA PHE A 18 42.22 -29.98 31.08
C PHE A 18 41.27 -29.96 29.87
N LEU A 19 41.18 -31.06 29.13
CA LEU A 19 40.25 -31.20 28.01
C LEU A 19 38.79 -31.05 28.46
N ASN A 20 38.41 -31.69 29.57
CA ASN A 20 37.07 -31.56 30.13
C ASN A 20 36.74 -30.11 30.52
N LYS A 21 37.70 -29.36 31.09
CA LYS A 21 37.51 -27.94 31.37
C LYS A 21 37.27 -27.12 30.10
N GLN A 22 38.00 -27.39 29.02
CA GLN A 22 37.78 -26.71 27.74
C GLN A 22 36.40 -27.03 27.16
N ILE A 23 35.97 -28.28 27.20
CA ILE A 23 34.64 -28.70 26.75
C ILE A 23 33.55 -28.00 27.56
N ILE A 24 33.66 -27.99 28.90
CA ILE A 24 32.70 -27.30 29.77
C ILE A 24 32.62 -25.81 29.42
N GLN A 25 33.77 -25.15 29.21
CA GLN A 25 33.81 -23.74 28.84
C GLN A 25 33.17 -23.47 27.47
N GLN A 26 33.37 -24.37 26.49
CA GLN A 26 32.69 -24.27 25.20
C GLN A 26 31.17 -24.47 25.34
N CYS A 27 30.72 -25.47 26.11
CA CYS A 27 29.31 -25.71 26.37
C CYS A 27 28.65 -24.49 27.06
N GLN A 28 29.33 -23.85 28.01
CA GLN A 28 28.84 -22.63 28.67
C GLN A 28 28.66 -21.48 27.66
N LYS A 29 29.64 -21.25 26.78
CA LYS A 29 29.52 -20.22 25.73
C LYS A 29 28.36 -20.51 24.76
N THR A 30 28.20 -21.77 24.33
CA THR A 30 27.09 -22.15 23.45
C THR A 30 25.74 -21.97 24.13
N LEU A 31 25.65 -22.26 25.44
CA LEU A 31 24.44 -22.05 26.22
C LEU A 31 24.09 -20.55 26.31
N GLU A 32 25.07 -19.69 26.59
CA GLU A 32 24.88 -18.23 26.62
C GLU A 32 24.40 -17.68 25.28
N ILE A 33 25.01 -18.13 24.16
CA ILE A 33 24.59 -17.73 22.81
C ILE A 33 23.15 -18.16 22.54
N THR A 34 22.82 -19.42 22.81
CA THR A 34 21.45 -19.94 22.60
C THR A 34 20.42 -19.18 23.43
N GLN A 35 20.76 -18.80 24.66
CA GLN A 35 19.87 -18.01 25.52
C GLN A 35 19.61 -16.60 24.95
N LEU A 36 20.65 -15.94 24.43
CA LEU A 36 20.51 -14.64 23.77
C LEU A 36 19.65 -14.75 22.50
N GLU A 37 19.90 -15.76 21.68
CA GLU A 37 19.09 -16.02 20.48
C GLU A 37 17.62 -16.28 20.82
N GLN A 38 17.34 -17.03 21.88
CA GLN A 38 15.97 -17.29 22.34
C GLN A 38 15.28 -16.00 22.82
N GLN A 39 16.01 -15.11 23.50
CA GLN A 39 15.47 -13.81 23.91
C GLN A 39 15.15 -12.91 22.72
N GLU A 40 16.05 -12.82 21.74
CA GLU A 40 15.82 -12.04 20.52
C GLU A 40 14.66 -12.62 19.71
N LEU A 41 14.58 -13.94 19.57
CA LEU A 41 13.48 -14.61 18.88
C LEU A 41 12.12 -14.32 19.56
N THR A 42 12.10 -14.29 20.90
CA THR A 42 10.89 -13.95 21.66
C THR A 42 10.44 -12.51 21.40
N LYS A 43 11.38 -11.56 21.30
CA LYS A 43 11.10 -10.16 20.93
C LYS A 43 10.56 -10.04 19.50
N VAL A 44 11.13 -10.81 18.57
CA VAL A 44 10.65 -10.84 17.18
C VAL A 44 9.23 -11.40 17.12
N PHE A 45 8.94 -12.48 17.85
CA PHE A 45 7.59 -13.06 17.89
C PHE A 45 6.56 -12.11 18.49
N SER A 46 6.89 -11.37 19.54
CA SER A 46 5.97 -10.39 20.12
C SER A 46 5.65 -9.26 19.14
N LEU A 47 6.65 -8.75 18.44
CA LEU A 47 6.48 -7.73 17.41
C LEU A 47 5.62 -8.25 16.24
N VAL A 48 5.87 -9.46 15.76
CA VAL A 48 5.09 -10.08 14.68
C VAL A 48 3.63 -10.26 15.12
N SER A 49 3.40 -10.73 16.35
CA SER A 49 2.05 -10.88 16.92
C SER A 49 1.31 -9.55 16.99
N GLU A 50 1.97 -8.47 17.42
CA GLU A 50 1.40 -7.13 17.44
C GLU A 50 1.00 -6.67 16.03
N LYS A 51 1.86 -6.88 15.02
CA LYS A 51 1.55 -6.53 13.63
C LYS A 51 0.41 -7.35 13.05
N ILE A 52 0.33 -8.64 13.37
CA ILE A 52 -0.81 -9.48 12.98
C ILE A 52 -2.12 -8.95 13.56
N ASN A 53 -2.12 -8.51 14.82
CA ASN A 53 -3.29 -7.92 15.46
C ASN A 53 -3.69 -6.59 14.80
N GLN A 54 -2.72 -5.72 14.49
CA GLN A 54 -2.97 -4.45 13.78
C GLN A 54 -3.59 -4.69 12.39
N VAL A 55 -3.07 -5.66 11.63
CA VAL A 55 -3.61 -6.03 10.31
C VAL A 55 -5.02 -6.60 10.44
N SER A 56 -5.27 -7.42 11.46
CA SER A 56 -6.59 -8.01 11.71
C SER A 56 -7.64 -6.95 12.03
N GLN A 57 -7.30 -5.95 12.85
CA GLN A 57 -8.17 -4.82 13.16
C GLN A 57 -8.49 -3.99 11.90
N LYS A 58 -7.47 -3.66 11.08
CA LYS A 58 -7.68 -2.95 9.81
C LYS A 58 -8.54 -3.73 8.81
N THR A 59 -8.34 -5.05 8.75
CA THR A 59 -9.16 -5.92 7.90
C THR A 59 -10.63 -5.90 8.34
N TYR A 60 -10.88 -5.84 9.65
CA TYR A 60 -12.24 -5.70 10.17
C TYR A 60 -12.87 -4.35 9.82
N THR A 61 -12.14 -3.24 9.94
CA THR A 61 -12.64 -1.91 9.59
C THR A 61 -12.96 -1.81 8.11
N PHE A 62 -12.08 -2.30 7.23
CA PHE A 62 -12.33 -2.30 5.78
C PHE A 62 -13.55 -3.14 5.40
N LYS A 63 -13.74 -4.31 6.03
CA LYS A 63 -14.96 -5.12 5.80
C LYS A 63 -16.23 -4.40 6.24
N LYS A 64 -16.16 -3.56 7.27
CA LYS A 64 -17.31 -2.76 7.72
C LYS A 64 -17.62 -1.65 6.72
N GLU A 65 -16.61 -0.93 6.25
CA GLU A 65 -16.76 0.13 5.24
C GLU A 65 -17.28 -0.42 3.91
N GLU A 66 -16.78 -1.57 3.46
CA GLU A 66 -17.27 -2.24 2.25
C GLU A 66 -18.78 -2.53 2.32
N ARG A 67 -19.28 -2.96 3.47
CA ARG A 67 -20.72 -3.21 3.65
C ARG A 67 -21.55 -1.94 3.58
N LEU A 68 -21.05 -0.84 4.14
CA LEU A 68 -21.74 0.46 4.08
C LEU A 68 -21.79 0.97 2.63
N LEU A 69 -20.68 0.88 1.90
CA LEU A 69 -20.63 1.27 0.49
C LEU A 69 -21.57 0.42 -0.39
N ARG A 70 -21.73 -0.87 -0.08
CA ARG A 70 -22.70 -1.73 -0.78
C ARG A 70 -24.14 -1.27 -0.55
N ILE A 71 -24.48 -0.91 0.69
CA ILE A 71 -25.82 -0.38 1.03
C ILE A 71 -26.07 0.92 0.27
N ASP A 72 -25.10 1.85 0.28
CA ASP A 72 -25.22 3.11 -0.45
C ASP A 72 -25.36 2.87 -1.97
N ASN A 73 -24.59 1.93 -2.53
CA ASN A 73 -24.68 1.57 -3.94
C ASN A 73 -26.07 1.02 -4.31
N ASP A 74 -26.64 0.13 -3.48
CA ASP A 74 -27.99 -0.40 -3.69
C ASP A 74 -29.05 0.71 -3.67
N ASP A 75 -28.91 1.69 -2.76
CA ASP A 75 -29.77 2.87 -2.69
C ASP A 75 -29.64 3.75 -3.94
N TRP A 76 -28.41 3.98 -4.43
CA TRP A 76 -28.15 4.71 -5.68
C TRP A 76 -28.75 4.00 -6.89
N GLU A 77 -28.58 2.69 -7.02
CA GLU A 77 -29.18 1.90 -8.10
C GLU A 77 -30.70 1.98 -8.09
N TYR A 78 -31.32 1.91 -6.91
CA TYR A 78 -32.75 2.11 -6.75
C TYR A 78 -33.19 3.50 -7.25
N LEU A 79 -32.48 4.56 -6.86
CA LEU A 79 -32.77 5.92 -7.29
C LEU A 79 -32.60 6.12 -8.80
N ILE A 80 -31.54 5.56 -9.39
CA ILE A 80 -31.33 5.56 -10.84
C ILE A 80 -32.51 4.89 -11.53
N LYS A 81 -32.93 3.70 -11.07
CA LYS A 81 -34.07 2.98 -11.65
C LYS A 81 -35.38 3.78 -11.59
N GLN A 82 -35.63 4.51 -10.51
CA GLN A 82 -36.80 5.39 -10.39
C GLN A 82 -36.72 6.57 -11.37
N LYS A 83 -35.56 7.25 -11.45
CA LYS A 83 -35.36 8.37 -12.38
C LYS A 83 -35.46 7.94 -13.84
N THR A 84 -34.90 6.77 -14.20
CA THR A 84 -35.02 6.21 -15.55
C THR A 84 -36.47 5.97 -15.95
N LYS A 85 -37.32 5.44 -15.04
CA LYS A 85 -38.76 5.28 -15.31
C LYS A 85 -39.47 6.62 -15.54
N ILE A 86 -39.10 7.67 -14.79
CA ILE A 86 -39.65 9.00 -14.97
C ILE A 86 -39.23 9.57 -16.32
N LEU A 87 -37.94 9.47 -16.68
CA LEU A 87 -37.42 9.91 -17.97
C LEU A 87 -38.12 9.21 -19.12
N GLN A 88 -38.29 7.88 -19.08
CA GLN A 88 -39.01 7.13 -20.10
C GLN A 88 -40.45 7.65 -20.30
N ARG A 89 -41.16 7.94 -19.21
CA ARG A 89 -42.52 8.51 -19.28
C ARG A 89 -42.54 9.91 -19.88
N LEU A 90 -41.57 10.75 -19.51
CA LEU A 90 -41.44 12.10 -20.06
C LEU A 90 -41.11 12.05 -21.56
N SER A 91 -40.20 11.16 -21.99
CA SER A 91 -39.90 10.94 -23.40
C SER A 91 -41.15 10.53 -24.18
N SER A 92 -41.93 9.57 -23.70
CA SER A 92 -43.19 9.19 -24.36
C SER A 92 -44.20 10.34 -24.45
N LEU A 93 -44.23 11.24 -23.45
CA LEU A 93 -45.09 12.43 -23.50
C LEU A 93 -44.60 13.43 -24.56
N ILE A 94 -43.28 13.64 -24.66
CA ILE A 94 -42.69 14.50 -25.69
C ILE A 94 -42.99 13.94 -27.09
N ASP A 95 -42.84 12.64 -27.29
CA ASP A 95 -43.15 11.97 -28.57
C ASP A 95 -44.63 12.18 -28.96
N LEU A 96 -45.55 12.07 -28.00
CA LEU A 96 -46.98 12.32 -28.22
C LEU A 96 -47.29 13.77 -28.60
N ILE A 97 -46.52 14.73 -28.09
CA ILE A 97 -46.67 16.16 -28.43
C ILE A 97 -46.10 16.41 -29.84
N ASN A 98 -44.92 15.87 -30.14
CA ASN A 98 -44.21 16.11 -31.39
C ASN A 98 -44.85 15.43 -32.62
N VAL A 99 -45.58 14.32 -32.44
CA VAL A 99 -46.32 13.67 -33.54
C VAL A 99 -47.55 14.48 -34.00
N LYS A 100 -47.97 15.50 -33.24
CA LYS A 100 -49.11 16.36 -33.61
C LYS A 100 -48.66 17.68 -34.21
N ASP A 101 -48.09 17.57 -35.41
CA ASP A 101 -48.19 18.68 -36.34
C ASP A 101 -49.62 18.72 -36.90
N HIS A 102 -50.23 19.90 -36.74
CA HIS A 102 -51.51 20.35 -37.34
C HIS A 102 -52.75 20.26 -36.45
N SER A 103 -53.04 21.43 -35.86
CA SER A 103 -54.33 21.95 -35.39
C SER A 103 -55.09 21.12 -34.36
N PHE A 104 -54.83 21.27 -33.05
CA PHE A 104 -55.86 20.90 -32.06
C PHE A 104 -55.70 21.63 -30.72
N ASP A 105 -56.72 22.40 -30.36
CA ASP A 105 -57.08 22.78 -28.99
C ASP A 105 -57.33 21.51 -28.15
N MET A 106 -56.27 20.87 -27.65
CA MET A 106 -56.41 19.77 -26.70
C MET A 106 -56.36 20.29 -25.27
N ASN A 107 -57.52 20.27 -24.62
CA ASN A 107 -57.66 20.50 -23.18
C ASN A 107 -56.92 19.39 -22.41
N ILE A 108 -55.68 19.68 -22.00
CA ILE A 108 -54.72 18.78 -21.32
C ILE A 108 -55.33 18.03 -20.12
N THR A 109 -56.35 18.60 -19.49
CA THR A 109 -57.09 18.01 -18.35
C THR A 109 -57.81 16.70 -18.66
N LYS A 110 -58.12 16.40 -19.94
CA LYS A 110 -58.73 15.13 -20.34
C LYS A 110 -57.72 14.01 -20.58
N ASN A 111 -56.41 14.29 -20.53
CA ASN A 111 -55.39 13.28 -20.78
C ASN A 111 -55.26 12.33 -19.55
N PRO A 112 -55.50 11.02 -19.70
CA PRO A 112 -55.44 10.06 -18.59
C PRO A 112 -54.03 9.94 -17.98
N ILE A 113 -52.98 10.35 -18.71
CA ILE A 113 -51.61 10.40 -18.19
C ILE A 113 -51.43 11.62 -17.28
N TYR A 114 -52.01 12.77 -17.61
CA TYR A 114 -51.95 13.99 -16.80
C TYR A 114 -52.61 13.76 -15.43
N ASN A 115 -53.77 13.08 -15.41
CA ASN A 115 -54.44 12.72 -14.16
C ASN A 115 -53.62 11.73 -13.33
N LYS A 116 -52.85 10.83 -13.93
CA LYS A 116 -51.93 9.93 -13.20
C LYS A 116 -50.72 10.66 -12.61
N LEU A 117 -50.31 11.78 -13.19
CA LEU A 117 -49.19 12.59 -12.69
C LEU A 117 -49.59 13.47 -11.49
N GLN A 118 -50.85 13.92 -11.40
CA GLN A 118 -51.33 14.72 -10.25
C GLN A 118 -51.29 13.98 -8.90
N PHE A 119 -51.30 12.64 -8.91
CA PHE A 119 -51.26 11.83 -7.69
C PHE A 119 -49.84 11.39 -7.29
N LEU A 120 -48.80 11.85 -7.98
CA LEU A 120 -47.41 11.67 -7.55
C LEU A 120 -47.11 12.61 -6.40
N ASN A 121 -47.45 12.19 -5.17
CA ASN A 121 -46.89 12.79 -3.96
C ASN A 121 -45.46 12.26 -3.79
N PRO A 122 -44.41 13.09 -3.99
CA PRO A 122 -43.04 12.66 -3.70
C PRO A 122 -42.92 12.33 -2.20
N LYS A 123 -42.74 11.04 -1.89
CA LYS A 123 -42.79 10.50 -0.51
C LYS A 123 -41.54 10.75 0.34
N LYS A 124 -40.53 11.50 -0.12
CA LYS A 124 -39.37 11.82 0.72
C LYS A 124 -39.09 13.32 0.72
N LYS A 125 -39.17 13.91 1.92
CA LYS A 125 -38.67 15.25 2.25
C LYS A 125 -37.23 15.38 1.76
N GLN A 126 -36.89 16.56 1.27
CA GLN A 126 -35.61 16.93 0.67
C GLN A 126 -34.39 16.46 1.48
N PHE A 127 -33.59 15.55 0.91
CA PHE A 127 -32.17 15.32 1.25
C PHE A 127 -31.23 16.25 0.46
N GLY A 128 -31.77 17.24 -0.26
CA GLY A 128 -30.97 18.12 -1.13
C GLY A 128 -30.10 19.12 -0.38
N VAL A 129 -30.47 19.50 0.86
CA VAL A 129 -29.69 20.44 1.67
C VAL A 129 -28.44 19.76 2.23
N ASP A 130 -28.55 18.50 2.67
CA ASP A 130 -27.40 17.72 3.16
C ASP A 130 -26.39 17.44 2.04
N LEU A 131 -26.84 17.14 0.82
CA LEU A 131 -25.93 16.88 -0.30
C LEU A 131 -25.17 18.14 -0.71
N LEU A 132 -25.83 19.31 -0.73
CA LEU A 132 -25.16 20.57 -1.07
C LEU A 132 -24.10 20.93 -0.02
N GLN A 133 -24.39 20.70 1.26
CA GLN A 133 -23.46 20.96 2.35
C GLN A 133 -22.28 19.98 2.33
N ILE A 134 -22.51 18.70 2.00
CA ILE A 134 -21.44 17.71 1.79
C ILE A 134 -20.53 18.15 0.63
N LEU A 135 -21.12 18.53 -0.52
CA LEU A 135 -20.35 18.99 -1.68
C LEU A 135 -19.54 20.27 -1.37
N GLN A 136 -20.12 21.22 -0.63
CA GLN A 136 -19.41 22.42 -0.18
C GLN A 136 -18.26 22.08 0.77
N ASN A 137 -18.46 21.14 1.68
CA ASN A 137 -17.40 20.69 2.58
C ASN A 137 -16.26 20.01 1.79
N ASP A 138 -16.59 19.13 0.85
CA ASP A 138 -15.61 18.47 -0.02
C ASP A 138 -14.83 19.47 -0.87
N GLU A 139 -15.50 20.48 -1.42
CA GLU A 139 -14.85 21.57 -2.17
C GLU A 139 -13.84 22.33 -1.29
N THR A 140 -14.20 22.67 -0.04
CA THR A 140 -13.27 23.32 0.88
C THR A 140 -12.08 22.44 1.26
N LEU A 141 -12.29 21.13 1.39
CA LEU A 141 -11.21 20.16 1.65
C LEU A 141 -10.26 20.06 0.45
N ILE A 142 -10.80 20.00 -0.76
CA ILE A 142 -10.01 19.98 -2.00
C ILE A 142 -9.14 21.24 -2.11
N ILE A 143 -9.69 22.42 -1.78
CA ILE A 143 -8.93 23.68 -1.79
C ILE A 143 -7.78 23.62 -0.77
N LYS A 144 -8.04 23.15 0.46
CA LYS A 144 -6.99 23.00 1.49
C LYS A 144 -5.88 22.03 1.06
N LEU A 145 -6.25 20.90 0.46
CA LEU A 145 -5.28 19.93 -0.03
C LEU A 145 -4.41 20.50 -1.16
N LYS A 146 -5.00 21.29 -2.07
CA LYS A 146 -4.24 21.98 -3.12
C LYS A 146 -3.23 22.98 -2.55
N MET A 147 -3.60 23.72 -1.50
CA MET A 147 -2.67 24.62 -0.83
C MET A 147 -1.49 23.88 -0.20
N LEU A 148 -1.75 22.78 0.52
CA LEU A 148 -0.69 21.97 1.13
C LEU A 148 0.26 21.37 0.08
N ILE A 149 -0.26 20.95 -1.07
CA ILE A 149 0.57 20.46 -2.17
C ILE A 149 1.51 21.57 -2.67
N LEU A 150 1.02 22.80 -2.84
CA LEU A 150 1.84 23.93 -3.26
C LEU A 150 2.93 24.25 -2.23
N GLU A 151 2.60 24.24 -0.94
CA GLU A 151 3.59 24.45 0.14
C GLU A 151 4.69 23.38 0.11
N ILE A 152 4.32 22.10 -0.04
CA ILE A 152 5.28 20.99 -0.16
C ILE A 152 6.13 21.14 -1.42
N GLU A 153 5.56 21.55 -2.54
CA GLU A 153 6.29 21.77 -3.79
C GLU A 153 7.34 22.89 -3.66
N ASP A 154 6.98 23.99 -2.98
CA ASP A 154 7.91 25.08 -2.69
C ASP A 154 9.03 24.64 -1.73
N GLU A 155 8.72 23.91 -0.66
CA GLU A 155 9.74 23.34 0.24
C GLU A 155 10.71 22.41 -0.52
N ILE A 156 10.20 21.55 -1.41
CA ILE A 156 11.03 20.67 -2.25
C ILE A 156 11.92 21.49 -3.19
N LYS A 157 11.41 22.60 -3.73
CA LYS A 157 12.16 23.48 -4.62
C LYS A 157 13.30 24.18 -3.88
N GLU A 158 13.05 24.68 -2.67
CA GLU A 158 14.09 25.25 -1.81
C GLU A 158 15.15 24.21 -1.44
N LEU A 159 14.73 22.99 -1.08
CA LEU A 159 15.64 21.88 -0.77
C LEU A 159 16.52 21.53 -1.98
N LYS A 160 15.96 21.52 -3.20
CA LYS A 160 16.72 21.30 -4.44
C LYS A 160 17.71 22.43 -4.73
N GLN A 161 17.35 23.67 -4.46
CA GLN A 161 18.22 24.83 -4.68
C GLN A 161 19.35 24.92 -3.65
N SER A 162 19.14 24.38 -2.45
CA SER A 162 20.16 24.40 -1.38
C SER A 162 21.46 23.67 -1.71
N GLY A 163 21.50 22.85 -2.78
CA GLY A 163 22.67 22.05 -3.16
C GLY A 163 22.99 20.90 -2.20
N SER A 164 22.26 20.80 -1.07
CA SER A 164 22.48 19.82 0.00
C SER A 164 22.21 18.37 -0.41
N PHE A 165 21.59 18.16 -1.57
CA PHE A 165 21.21 16.85 -2.08
C PHE A 165 21.74 16.60 -3.48
N TRP A 166 22.12 15.36 -3.77
CA TRP A 166 22.55 14.92 -5.08
C TRP A 166 21.98 13.54 -5.41
N ASN A 167 21.79 13.26 -6.69
CA ASN A 167 21.25 11.98 -7.15
C ASN A 167 22.40 11.04 -7.51
N CYS A 168 22.38 9.83 -6.95
CA CYS A 168 23.36 8.82 -7.32
C CYS A 168 23.08 8.27 -8.72
N ILE A 169 24.02 8.38 -9.65
CA ILE A 169 23.86 7.90 -11.05
C ILE A 169 23.75 6.37 -11.16
N ARG A 170 24.08 5.64 -10.09
CA ARG A 170 24.08 4.17 -10.07
C ARG A 170 22.73 3.60 -9.63
N CYS A 171 22.14 4.16 -8.57
CA CYS A 171 20.91 3.66 -7.97
C CYS A 171 19.74 4.67 -8.02
N ASN A 172 19.97 5.88 -8.53
CA ASN A 172 19.04 7.00 -8.58
C ASN A 172 18.47 7.45 -7.23
N THR A 173 19.10 7.06 -6.11
CA THR A 173 18.73 7.53 -4.78
C THR A 173 19.21 8.96 -4.56
N ILE A 174 18.36 9.79 -3.95
CA ILE A 174 18.69 11.15 -3.53
C ILE A 174 19.43 11.06 -2.19
N LEU A 175 20.64 11.64 -2.13
CA LEU A 175 21.51 11.58 -0.97
C LEU A 175 21.88 12.97 -0.51
N LYS A 176 22.06 13.13 0.80
CA LYS A 176 22.62 14.35 1.38
C LYS A 176 24.12 14.44 1.11
N GLU A 177 24.64 15.63 0.90
CA GLU A 177 26.08 15.87 0.81
C GLU A 177 26.78 15.40 2.10
N GLY A 178 27.89 14.68 1.97
CA GLY A 178 28.59 14.02 3.08
C GLY A 178 28.12 12.59 3.41
N PHE A 179 26.97 12.14 2.91
CA PHE A 179 26.48 10.76 3.10
C PHE A 179 26.85 9.86 1.91
N ASN A 180 28.13 9.45 1.84
CA ASN A 180 28.63 8.51 0.84
C ASN A 180 29.12 7.22 1.51
N GLU A 181 28.19 6.46 2.08
CA GLU A 181 28.48 5.15 2.67
C GLU A 181 28.50 4.05 1.59
N GLU A 182 29.09 2.88 1.89
CA GLU A 182 29.10 1.69 1.02
C GLU A 182 27.73 0.98 0.95
N THR A 183 26.65 1.76 0.89
CA THR A 183 25.26 1.30 0.90
C THR A 183 24.60 1.36 -0.48
N CYS A 184 25.32 1.78 -1.52
CA CYS A 184 24.77 1.84 -2.88
C CYS A 184 24.56 0.42 -3.43
N ILE A 185 23.30 0.04 -3.61
CA ILE A 185 22.90 -1.20 -4.27
C ILE A 185 22.54 -0.86 -5.72
N PHE A 186 23.30 -1.40 -6.69
CA PHE A 186 23.11 -1.04 -8.10
C PHE A 186 23.45 -2.19 -9.06
N HIS A 187 23.01 -2.03 -10.31
CA HIS A 187 23.37 -2.93 -11.41
C HIS A 187 24.55 -2.37 -12.19
N SER A 188 25.66 -3.11 -12.23
CA SER A 188 26.82 -2.73 -13.07
C SER A 188 26.68 -3.08 -14.56
N GLY A 189 25.64 -3.84 -14.91
CA GLY A 189 25.35 -4.26 -16.27
C GLY A 189 24.45 -3.27 -17.01
N LYS A 190 24.36 -3.41 -18.34
CA LYS A 190 23.42 -2.62 -19.15
C LYS A 190 22.02 -3.23 -19.07
N LEU A 191 20.99 -2.40 -19.18
CA LEU A 191 19.61 -2.85 -19.37
C LEU A 191 19.45 -3.39 -20.79
N LYS A 192 18.85 -4.56 -20.95
CA LYS A 192 18.47 -5.15 -22.23
C LYS A 192 16.99 -5.54 -22.19
N TYR A 193 16.35 -5.51 -23.35
CA TYR A 193 14.95 -5.90 -23.51
C TYR A 193 14.86 -7.34 -24.04
N PHE A 194 14.50 -8.26 -23.15
CA PHE A 194 14.26 -9.69 -23.37
C PHE A 194 13.63 -10.24 -22.07
N SER A 195 13.52 -11.55 -21.92
CA SER A 195 12.95 -12.16 -20.71
C SER A 195 13.91 -12.16 -19.50
N CYS A 196 13.47 -11.55 -18.41
CA CYS A 196 14.06 -11.68 -17.07
C CYS A 196 14.09 -13.15 -16.63
N LYS A 197 15.22 -13.60 -16.08
CA LYS A 197 15.40 -15.00 -15.66
C LYS A 197 14.46 -15.42 -14.53
N THR A 198 14.01 -14.48 -13.69
CA THR A 198 13.17 -14.80 -12.52
C THR A 198 11.68 -14.72 -12.82
N CYS A 199 11.21 -13.62 -13.44
CA CYS A 199 9.78 -13.38 -13.65
C CYS A 199 9.34 -13.44 -15.12
N GLY A 200 10.27 -13.57 -16.07
CA GLY A 200 9.96 -13.55 -17.50
C GLY A 200 9.65 -12.18 -18.10
N GLY A 201 9.66 -11.10 -17.32
CA GLY A 201 9.36 -9.74 -17.80
C GLY A 201 10.34 -9.21 -18.86
N ASP A 202 9.95 -8.18 -19.59
CA ASP A 202 10.56 -7.76 -20.86
C ASP A 202 11.87 -6.97 -20.76
N GLU A 203 12.42 -6.83 -19.56
CA GLU A 203 13.71 -6.19 -19.34
C GLU A 203 14.57 -6.93 -18.32
N TYR A 204 15.89 -6.86 -18.48
CA TYR A 204 16.83 -7.41 -17.52
C TYR A 204 18.18 -6.69 -17.56
N PHE A 205 18.94 -6.75 -16.46
CA PHE A 205 20.31 -6.26 -16.41
C PHE A 205 21.32 -7.36 -16.72
N THR A 206 22.30 -7.09 -17.58
CA THR A 206 23.32 -8.08 -17.98
C THR A 206 24.23 -8.55 -16.84
N CYS A 207 24.24 -7.89 -15.67
CA CYS A 207 25.06 -8.34 -14.54
C CYS A 207 24.49 -9.55 -13.79
N CYS A 208 23.16 -9.72 -13.80
CA CYS A 208 22.49 -10.76 -13.02
C CYS A 208 21.35 -11.46 -13.76
N ASN A 209 21.00 -10.99 -14.96
CA ASN A 209 19.87 -11.49 -15.75
C ASN A 209 18.50 -11.33 -15.07
N GLN A 210 18.34 -10.30 -14.24
CA GLN A 210 17.10 -9.99 -13.52
C GLN A 210 16.63 -8.57 -13.85
N CYS A 211 15.31 -8.34 -13.80
CA CYS A 211 14.69 -7.02 -13.95
C CYS A 211 14.81 -6.20 -12.66
N ARG A 212 14.42 -4.91 -12.72
CA ARG A 212 14.39 -4.00 -11.56
C ARG A 212 13.49 -4.50 -10.43
N ASP A 213 12.35 -5.11 -10.78
CA ASP A 213 11.36 -5.57 -9.79
C ASP A 213 11.81 -6.82 -9.05
N CYS A 214 12.53 -7.71 -9.71
CA CYS A 214 13.06 -8.92 -9.09
C CYS A 214 14.31 -8.65 -8.25
N ASN A 215 15.09 -7.63 -8.59
CA ASN A 215 16.32 -7.30 -7.89
C ASN A 215 16.67 -5.81 -8.06
N GLN A 216 16.71 -5.07 -6.95
CA GLN A 216 17.07 -3.66 -6.92
C GLN A 216 18.53 -3.39 -7.30
N GLY A 217 19.44 -4.36 -7.13
CA GLY A 217 20.82 -4.25 -7.57
C GLY A 217 21.68 -5.47 -7.25
N CYS A 218 22.51 -5.87 -8.21
CA CYS A 218 23.37 -7.05 -8.12
C CYS A 218 24.71 -6.82 -7.41
N LYS A 219 25.09 -5.55 -7.15
CA LYS A 219 26.36 -5.16 -6.51
C LYS A 219 26.15 -4.11 -5.44
N LYS A 220 27.04 -4.11 -4.44
CA LYS A 220 27.16 -3.07 -3.42
C LYS A 220 28.42 -2.23 -3.65
N GLY A 221 28.37 -0.94 -3.29
CA GLY A 221 29.53 -0.06 -3.31
C GLY A 221 29.19 1.35 -2.86
N LEU A 222 30.10 2.30 -3.13
CA LEU A 222 29.86 3.71 -2.86
C LEU A 222 28.88 4.32 -3.88
N HIS A 223 28.12 5.30 -3.41
CA HIS A 223 27.28 6.12 -4.28
C HIS A 223 28.16 7.01 -5.18
N LYS A 224 27.65 7.41 -6.34
CA LYS A 224 28.40 8.20 -7.32
C LYS A 224 27.53 9.32 -7.90
N LYS A 225 28.02 10.56 -7.82
CA LYS A 225 27.38 11.75 -8.38
C LYS A 225 27.55 11.81 -9.90
#